data_AF-A0A9E2Y729-F1
#
_entry.id   AF-A0A9E2Y729-F1
#
_cell.length_a   1.000
_cell.length_b   1.000
_cell.length_c   1.000
_cell.angle_alpha   90.00
_cell.angle_beta   90.00
_cell.angle_gamma   90.00
#
_symmetry.space_group_name_H-M   'P 1'
#
loop_
_entity.id
_entity.type
_entity.pdbx_description
1 polymer ?
#
loop_
_entity_poly.entity_id
_entity_poly.type
_entity_poly.pdbx_seq_one_letter_code
_entity_poly.pdbx_strand_id
1 'polypeptide(L)' 'ERGLELRPEDKGPIASLLAIVYQSQLLGTWQRLRACRKASCRFAYYDRTKNGSRAWCSMATCGNQAKAQRRRQRHRDSSP' A
#
# COMPACT_ATOMS: atom_id res chain seq x y z
N GLU A 1 -7.48 -12.86 26.91
CA GLU A 1 -8.47 -13.23 25.88
C GLU A 1 -7.74 -13.96 24.77
N ARG A 2 -8.02 -15.24 24.55
CA ARG A 2 -7.30 -16.06 23.55
C ARG A 2 -7.79 -15.63 22.16
N GLY A 3 -6.96 -14.85 21.46
CA GLY A 3 -7.22 -14.48 20.07
C GLY A 3 -7.37 -15.75 19.22
N LEU A 4 -8.41 -15.78 18.39
CA LEU A 4 -8.67 -16.88 17.47
C LEU A 4 -7.55 -16.92 16.43
N GLU A 5 -6.75 -17.99 16.40
CA GLU A 5 -5.72 -18.19 15.38
C GLU A 5 -6.21 -19.13 14.29
N LEU A 6 -6.45 -18.57 13.09
CA LEU A 6 -6.74 -19.39 11.91
C LEU A 6 -5.49 -20.18 11.53
N ARG A 7 -5.56 -21.51 11.71
CA ARG A 7 -4.58 -22.46 11.18
C ARG A 7 -5.21 -23.17 9.99
N PRO A 8 -4.74 -22.94 8.76
CA PRO A 8 -5.32 -23.59 7.60
C PRO A 8 -5.02 -25.09 7.63
N GLU A 9 -6.06 -25.91 7.40
CA GLU A 9 -5.96 -27.38 7.28
C GLU A 9 -5.04 -27.75 6.09
N ASP A 10 -5.27 -27.09 4.95
CA ASP A 10 -4.43 -27.17 3.76
C ASP A 10 -3.45 -25.99 3.69
N LYS A 11 -2.14 -26.28 3.58
CA LYS A 11 -1.09 -25.25 3.37
C LYS A 11 -1.06 -24.69 1.94
N GLY A 12 -2.22 -24.62 1.29
CA GLY A 12 -2.35 -24.01 -0.02
C GLY A 12 -1.97 -22.52 0.04
N PRO A 13 -1.44 -21.94 -1.05
CA PRO A 13 -1.03 -20.53 -1.07
C PRO A 13 -2.20 -19.59 -0.77
N ILE A 14 -3.40 -19.93 -1.21
CA ILE A 14 -4.62 -19.14 -0.95
C ILE A 14 -5.00 -19.18 0.53
N ALA A 15 -5.05 -20.38 1.12
CA ALA A 15 -5.39 -20.55 2.54
C ALA A 15 -4.38 -19.84 3.45
N SER A 16 -3.09 -19.91 3.10
CA SER A 16 -2.02 -19.20 3.79
C SER A 16 -2.18 -17.68 3.69
N LEU A 17 -2.51 -17.17 2.51
CA LEU A 17 -2.78 -15.74 2.31
C LEU A 17 -3.98 -15.27 3.12
N LEU A 18 -5.08 -16.02 3.13
CA LEU A 18 -6.27 -15.71 3.92
C LEU A 18 -5.97 -15.66 5.43
N ALA A 19 -5.20 -16.62 5.94
CA ALA A 19 -4.77 -16.63 7.34
C ALA A 19 -3.95 -15.38 7.68
N ILE A 20 -2.99 -14.99 6.83
CA ILE A 20 -2.19 -13.76 7.02
C ILE A 20 -3.08 -12.51 7.02
N VAL A 21 -4.02 -12.42 6.08
CA VAL A 21 -4.96 -11.29 6.00
C VAL A 21 -5.79 -11.20 7.28
N TYR A 22 -6.37 -12.31 7.72
CA TYR A 22 -7.17 -12.34 8.94
C TYR A 22 -6.36 -11.94 10.18
N GLN A 23 -5.17 -12.51 10.36
CA GLN A 23 -4.28 -12.15 11.47
C GLN A 23 -3.91 -10.66 11.45
N SER A 24 -3.64 -10.10 10.28
CA SER A 24 -3.32 -8.69 10.16
C SER A 24 -4.49 -7.77 10.55
N GLN A 25 -5.73 -8.20 10.35
CA GLN A 25 -6.92 -7.47 10.78
C GLN A 25 -7.05 -7.48 12.30
N LEU A 26 -6.87 -8.65 12.95
CA LEU A 26 -6.89 -8.77 14.40
C LEU A 26 -5.79 -7.94 15.07
N LEU A 27 -4.60 -7.91 14.48
CA LEU A 27 -3.47 -7.12 14.97
C LEU A 27 -3.56 -5.62 14.61
N GLY A 28 -4.59 -5.18 13.90
CA GLY A 28 -4.74 -3.78 13.44
C GLY A 28 -3.70 -3.34 12.40
N THR A 29 -2.89 -4.26 11.87
CA THR A 29 -1.81 -3.96 10.92
C THR A 29 -2.25 -3.98 9.46
N TRP A 30 -3.45 -4.47 9.17
CA TRP A 30 -4.05 -4.51 7.83
C TRP A 30 -4.03 -3.14 7.13
N GLN A 31 -4.31 -2.06 7.87
CA GLN A 31 -4.34 -0.69 7.36
C GLN A 31 -3.00 -0.19 6.80
N ARG A 32 -1.90 -0.88 7.13
CA ARG A 32 -0.57 -0.57 6.58
C ARG A 32 -0.41 -1.10 5.16
N LEU A 33 -1.20 -2.09 4.73
CA LEU A 33 -1.24 -2.51 3.32
C LEU A 33 -2.08 -1.49 2.53
N ARG A 34 -1.47 -0.84 1.54
CA ARG A 34 -2.08 0.27 0.79
C ARG A 34 -1.85 0.10 -0.70
N ALA A 35 -2.79 0.58 -1.51
CA ALA A 35 -2.58 0.77 -2.94
C ALA A 35 -1.78 2.06 -3.20
N CYS A 36 -0.93 2.05 -4.24
CA CYS A 36 -0.22 3.25 -4.69
C CYS A 36 -1.20 4.36 -5.08
N ARG A 37 -1.01 5.59 -4.57
CA ARG A 37 -1.90 6.73 -4.91
C ARG A 37 -1.77 7.21 -6.36
N LYS A 38 -0.80 6.71 -7.14
CA LYS A 38 -0.66 7.12 -8.54
C LYS A 38 -1.74 6.39 -9.32
N ALA A 39 -2.66 7.15 -9.93
CA ALA A 39 -3.82 6.58 -10.61
C ALA A 39 -3.46 5.46 -11.60
N SER A 40 -2.38 5.62 -12.38
CA SER A 40 -1.95 4.60 -13.34
C SER A 40 -1.14 3.43 -12.74
N CYS A 41 -0.87 3.44 -11.44
CA CYS A 41 -0.12 2.39 -10.76
C CYS A 41 -1.10 1.37 -10.17
N ARG A 42 -0.76 0.07 -10.26
CA ARG A 42 -1.59 -1.04 -9.77
C ARG A 42 -0.93 -1.87 -8.68
N PHE A 43 0.20 -1.38 -8.15
CA PHE A 43 0.91 -2.05 -7.07
C PHE A 43 0.33 -1.68 -5.71
N ALA A 44 0.20 -2.70 -4.85
CA ALA A 44 0.08 -2.54 -3.41
C ALA A 44 1.47 -2.47 -2.76
N TYR A 45 1.55 -1.88 -1.57
CA TYR A 45 2.76 -1.83 -0.75
C TYR A 45 2.38 -1.84 0.73
N TYR A 46 3.33 -2.26 1.57
CA TYR A 46 3.18 -2.20 3.02
C TYR A 46 3.88 -0.95 3.58
N ASP A 47 3.14 -0.08 4.24
CA ASP A 47 3.60 1.20 4.77
C ASP A 47 4.37 1.02 6.08
N ARG A 48 5.69 0.89 5.98
CA ARG A 48 6.60 0.76 7.13
C ARG A 48 6.94 2.10 7.82
N THR A 49 6.39 3.23 7.37
CA THR A 49 6.68 4.53 8.00
C THR A 49 6.05 4.61 9.39
N LYS A 50 6.64 5.44 10.27
CA LYS A 50 6.19 5.63 11.66
C LYS A 50 4.72 6.08 11.74
N ASN A 51 4.32 7.00 10.86
CA ASN A 51 3.00 7.64 10.90
C ASN A 51 2.05 7.14 9.81
N GLY A 52 2.38 6.06 9.08
CA GLY A 52 1.54 5.57 7.98
C GLY A 52 1.32 6.60 6.86
N SER A 53 2.34 7.42 6.57
CA SER A 53 2.21 8.58 5.67
C SER A 53 2.68 8.30 4.25
N ARG A 54 3.18 7.09 3.95
CA ARG A 54 3.67 6.77 2.59
C ARG A 54 2.51 6.77 1.62
N ALA A 55 2.64 7.53 0.53
CA ALA A 55 1.64 7.66 -0.53
C ALA A 55 1.93 6.81 -1.77
N TRP A 56 3.16 6.33 -1.93
CA TRP A 56 3.64 5.73 -3.18
C TRP A 56 4.29 4.38 -2.93
N CYS A 57 4.11 3.42 -3.84
CA CYS A 57 4.75 2.11 -3.75
C CYS A 57 6.29 2.23 -3.75
N SER A 58 6.84 3.18 -4.49
CA SER A 58 8.25 3.56 -4.47
C SER A 58 8.41 5.04 -4.73
N MET A 59 9.34 5.67 -3.99
CA MET A 59 9.69 7.06 -4.19
C MET A 59 10.42 7.27 -5.52
N ALA A 60 11.31 6.34 -5.88
CA ALA A 60 12.11 6.41 -7.10
C ALA A 60 11.26 6.35 -8.39
N THR A 61 10.18 5.57 -8.37
CA THR A 61 9.29 5.42 -9.53
C THR A 61 8.06 6.32 -9.43
N CYS A 62 7.08 5.97 -8.60
CA CYS A 62 5.80 6.68 -8.53
C CYS A 62 5.91 8.07 -7.89
N GLY A 63 6.75 8.22 -6.86
CA GLY A 63 6.95 9.51 -6.19
C GLY A 63 7.56 10.57 -7.11
N ASN A 64 8.64 10.22 -7.81
CA ASN A 64 9.30 11.12 -8.76
C ASN A 64 8.41 11.46 -9.96
N GLN A 65 7.69 10.47 -10.51
CA GLN A 65 6.72 10.71 -11.59
C GLN A 65 5.63 11.70 -11.17
N ALA A 66 5.07 11.54 -9.96
CA ALA A 66 4.06 12.47 -9.43
C ALA A 66 4.61 13.89 -9.26
N LYS A 67 5.85 14.06 -8.77
CA LYS A 67 6.52 15.36 -8.68
C LYS A 67 6.70 16.01 -10.05
N ALA A 68 7.17 15.24 -11.03
CA ALA A 68 7.38 15.74 -12.39
C ALA A 68 6.07 16.17 -13.06
N GLN A 69 4.98 15.41 -12.88
CA GLN A 69 3.66 15.78 -13.38
C GLN A 69 3.16 17.09 -12.75
N ARG A 70 3.27 17.24 -11.42
CA ARG A 70 2.89 18.49 -10.73
C ARG A 70 3.71 19.68 -11.21
N ARG A 71 5.00 19.50 -11.46
CA ARG A 71 5.87 20.55 -12.02
C ARG A 71 5.40 20.95 -13.41
N ARG A 72 5.10 19.99 -14.29
CA ARG A 72 4.59 20.26 -15.65
C ARG A 72 3.24 20.98 -15.63
N GLN A 73 2.33 20.60 -14.74
CA GLN A 73 1.02 21.27 -14.58
C GLN A 73 1.23 22.75 -14.22
N ARG A 74 2.03 23.05 -13.20
CA ARG A 74 2.34 24.43 -12.83
C ARG A 74 2.92 25.26 -13.97
N HIS A 75 3.84 24.71 -14.76
CA HIS A 75 4.41 25.42 -15.91
C HIS A 75 3.40 25.64 -17.04
N ARG A 76 2.43 24.74 -17.23
CA ARG A 76 1.34 24.95 -18.19
C ARG A 76 0.39 26.05 -17.73
N ASP A 77 0.08 26.08 -16.43
CA ASP A 77 -0.82 27.08 -15.84
C ASP A 77 -0.18 28.48 -15.74
N SER A 78 1.13 28.59 -15.96
CA SER A 78 1.88 29.86 -15.96
C SER A 78 2.39 30.28 -17.34
N SER A 79 2.07 29.53 -18.40
CA SER A 79 2.14 30.02 -19.78
C SER A 79 0.86 30.82 -20.06
N PRO A 80 0.94 32.04 -20.63
CA PRO A 80 -0.23 32.80 -21.07
C PRO A 80 -1.05 32.04 -22.13
#